data_AF-A0A9P5RU93-F1
#
_entry.id   AF-A0A9P5RU93-F1
#
_cell.length_a   1.000
_cell.length_b   1.000
_cell.length_c   1.000
_cell.angle_alpha   90.00
_cell.angle_beta   90.00
_cell.angle_gamma   90.00
#
_symmetry.space_group_name_H-M   'P 1'
#
loop_
_entity.id
_entity.type
_entity.pdbx_description
1 polymer ?
#
loop_
_entity_poly.entity_id
_entity_poly.type
_entity_poly.pdbx_seq_one_letter_code
_entity_poly.pdbx_strand_id
1 'polypeptide(L)'
;MYTGAFIFFFAYRQQLNSLFLVVLLLYINAFSLGYFISVVVNRSLFGLAGTGMSLAWALVVSGTAPQLYEVMTSHGYATVRWVWDVSAPRWGVEAFYLKEMEPRIYNEIKHNVLGDMYAFEHYEGAIMSMIYICLGWNVLTFTLMKLLNRHKVK
;
A
#
# COMPACT_ATOMS: atom_id res chain seq x y z
N MET A 1 1.18 -16.51 10.46
CA MET A 1 0.92 -17.76 9.70
C MET A 1 0.76 -17.51 8.19
N TYR A 2 1.69 -16.79 7.53
CA TYR A 2 1.66 -16.60 6.06
C TYR A 2 3.03 -16.78 5.40
N THR A 3 4.10 -16.94 6.17
CA THR A 3 5.48 -17.11 5.69
C THR A 3 5.67 -18.39 4.86
N GLY A 4 4.97 -19.48 5.18
CA GLY A 4 5.06 -20.73 4.42
C GLY A 4 4.49 -20.64 3.00
N ALA A 5 3.50 -19.76 2.76
CA ALA A 5 2.93 -19.58 1.43
C ALA A 5 3.94 -18.93 0.45
N PHE A 6 4.86 -18.09 0.93
CA PHE A 6 5.89 -17.46 0.10
C PHE A 6 6.82 -18.48 -0.57
N ILE A 7 7.05 -19.63 0.07
CA ILE A 7 7.94 -20.67 -0.46
C ILE A 7 7.28 -21.41 -1.64
N PHE A 8 5.95 -21.56 -1.62
CA PHE A 8 5.22 -22.30 -2.66
C PHE A 8 4.84 -21.44 -3.87
N PHE A 9 4.55 -20.15 -3.67
CA PHE A 9 4.07 -19.28 -4.75
C PHE A 9 5.18 -18.53 -5.50
N PHE A 10 6.38 -18.38 -4.94
CA PHE A 10 7.46 -17.62 -5.56
C PHE A 10 8.60 -18.53 -6.04
N ALA A 11 8.86 -18.52 -7.35
CA ALA A 11 9.87 -19.37 -7.97
C ALA A 11 11.30 -18.97 -7.55
N TYR A 12 11.96 -19.89 -6.83
CA TYR A 12 13.38 -20.14 -6.46
C TYR A 12 14.55 -19.15 -6.74
N ARG A 13 14.36 -17.99 -7.35
CA ARG A 13 15.42 -16.98 -7.63
C ARG A 13 15.12 -15.58 -7.09
N GLN A 14 14.01 -15.39 -6.40
CA GLN A 14 13.65 -14.09 -5.83
C GLN A 14 14.26 -13.90 -4.44
N GLN A 15 14.66 -12.66 -4.13
CA GLN A 15 15.16 -12.30 -2.80
C GLN A 15 14.00 -12.36 -1.79
N LEU A 16 13.81 -13.52 -1.14
CA LEU A 16 12.73 -13.76 -0.16
C LEU A 16 12.66 -12.68 0.92
N ASN A 17 13.80 -12.16 1.36
CA ASN A 17 13.88 -11.08 2.35
C ASN A 17 13.19 -9.80 1.86
N SER A 18 13.36 -9.46 0.59
CA SER A 18 12.78 -8.26 -0.03
C SER A 18 11.26 -8.38 -0.17
N LEU A 19 10.76 -9.57 -0.53
CA LEU A 19 9.31 -9.84 -0.55
C LEU A 19 8.72 -9.82 0.86
N PHE A 20 9.40 -10.47 1.82
CA PHE A 20 8.98 -10.46 3.22
C PHE A 20 8.91 -9.03 3.77
N LEU A 21 9.87 -8.16 3.42
CA LEU A 21 9.85 -6.75 3.80
C LEU A 21 8.62 -6.01 3.28
N VAL A 22 8.26 -6.21 2.00
CA VAL A 22 7.06 -5.59 1.41
C VAL A 22 5.80 -6.02 2.16
N VAL A 23 5.68 -7.33 2.46
CA VAL A 23 4.54 -7.89 3.21
C VAL A 23 4.47 -7.31 4.62
N LEU A 24 5.62 -7.23 5.30
CA LEU A 24 5.71 -6.68 6.63
C LEU A 24 5.27 -5.21 6.65
N LEU A 25 5.71 -4.41 5.68
CA LEU A 25 5.32 -3.01 5.56
C LEU A 25 3.84 -2.85 5.23
N LEU A 26 3.26 -3.70 4.37
CA LEU A 26 1.82 -3.71 4.10
C LEU A 26 1.04 -4.04 5.37
N TYR A 27 1.50 -5.02 6.16
CA TYR A 27 0.88 -5.40 7.42
C TYR A 27 0.90 -4.25 8.43
N ILE A 28 2.05 -3.60 8.62
CA ILE A 28 2.19 -2.46 9.53
C ILE A 28 1.32 -1.27 9.07
N ASN A 29 1.24 -1.01 7.76
CA ASN A 29 0.35 0.01 7.20
C ASN A 29 -1.12 -0.30 7.47
N ALA A 30 -1.55 -1.56 7.26
CA ALA A 30 -2.91 -1.99 7.54
C ALA A 30 -3.25 -1.84 9.05
N PHE A 31 -2.31 -2.16 9.93
CA PHE A 31 -2.46 -1.93 11.37
C PHE A 31 -2.62 -0.43 11.70
N SER A 32 -1.78 0.42 11.13
CA SER A 32 -1.81 1.87 11.36
C SER A 32 -3.13 2.49 10.87
N LEU A 33 -3.60 2.08 9.68
CA LEU A 33 -4.91 2.47 9.16
C LEU A 33 -6.05 1.95 10.03
N GLY A 34 -5.96 0.71 10.53
CA GLY A 34 -6.94 0.14 11.45
C GLY A 34 -7.08 0.96 12.75
N TYR A 35 -5.96 1.42 13.31
CA TYR A 35 -5.97 2.32 14.46
C TYR A 35 -6.62 3.66 14.12
N PHE A 36 -6.29 4.25 12.97
CA PHE A 36 -6.94 5.48 12.51
C PHE A 36 -8.47 5.33 12.44
N ILE A 37 -8.96 4.25 11.80
CA ILE A 37 -10.40 3.96 11.70
C ILE A 37 -11.02 3.80 13.09
N SER A 38 -10.33 3.15 14.03
CA SER A 38 -10.83 2.93 15.39
C SER A 38 -11.06 4.22 16.18
N VAL A 39 -10.35 5.30 15.83
CA VAL A 39 -10.49 6.62 16.44
C VAL A 39 -11.61 7.42 15.78
N VAL A 40 -11.79 7.27 14.47
CA VAL A 40 -12.76 8.03 13.69
C VAL A 40 -14.18 7.44 13.78
N VAL A 41 -14.28 6.11 13.82
CA VAL A 41 -15.57 5.39 13.71
C VAL A 41 -16.05 4.91 15.06
N ASN A 42 -17.36 5.01 15.30
CA ASN A 42 -18.00 4.48 16.50
C ASN A 42 -17.84 2.95 16.61
N ARG A 43 -17.70 2.44 17.83
CA ARG A 43 -17.49 1.01 18.11
C ARG A 43 -18.53 0.09 17.46
N SER A 44 -19.78 0.53 17.34
CA SER A 44 -20.87 -0.24 16.71
C SER A 44 -20.71 -0.42 15.20
N LEU A 45 -20.03 0.52 14.52
CA LEU A 45 -19.83 0.50 13.07
C LEU A 45 -18.42 0.07 12.67
N PHE A 46 -17.55 -0.20 13.64
CA PHE A 46 -16.14 -0.49 13.40
C PHE A 46 -15.93 -1.70 12.47
N GLY A 47 -16.68 -2.78 12.68
CA GLY A 47 -16.55 -3.98 11.83
C GLY A 47 -16.94 -3.73 10.36
N LEU A 48 -18.02 -2.97 10.13
CA LEU A 48 -18.46 -2.63 8.79
C LEU A 48 -17.49 -1.64 8.13
N ALA A 49 -17.10 -0.58 8.83
CA ALA A 49 -16.20 0.44 8.30
C ALA A 49 -14.80 -0.14 8.02
N GLY A 50 -14.28 -0.99 8.91
CA GLY A 50 -12.99 -1.65 8.72
C GLY A 50 -12.98 -2.57 7.50
N THR A 51 -14.04 -3.33 7.28
CA THR A 51 -14.17 -4.23 6.12
C THR A 51 -14.36 -3.44 4.82
N GLY A 52 -15.22 -2.42 4.82
CA GLY A 52 -15.42 -1.56 3.65
C GLY A 52 -14.14 -0.83 3.27
N MET A 53 -13.42 -0.31 4.27
CA MET A 53 -12.15 0.38 4.04
C MET A 53 -11.06 -0.59 3.56
N SER A 54 -10.95 -1.80 4.11
CA SER A 54 -9.96 -2.77 3.64
C SER A 54 -10.20 -3.17 2.18
N LEU A 55 -11.47 -3.39 1.79
CA LEU A 55 -11.83 -3.68 0.40
C LEU A 55 -11.53 -2.52 -0.53
N ALA A 56 -11.95 -1.30 -0.17
CA ALA A 56 -11.71 -0.12 -0.98
C ALA A 56 -10.20 0.14 -1.15
N TRP A 57 -9.45 0.10 -0.05
CA TRP A 57 -8.02 0.39 -0.03
C TRP A 57 -7.19 -0.68 -0.76
N ALA A 58 -7.56 -1.95 -0.64
CA ALA A 58 -6.85 -3.06 -1.29
C ALA A 58 -7.23 -3.27 -2.76
N LEU A 59 -8.47 -3.00 -3.17
CA LEU A 59 -8.92 -3.26 -4.55
C LEU A 59 -8.84 -2.02 -5.43
N VAL A 60 -9.41 -0.90 -4.95
CA VAL A 60 -9.52 0.32 -5.76
C VAL A 60 -8.21 1.09 -5.72
N VAL A 61 -7.70 1.32 -4.51
CA VAL A 61 -6.53 2.19 -4.30
C VAL A 61 -5.20 1.42 -4.40
N SER A 62 -5.22 0.14 -4.79
CA SER A 62 -3.99 -0.61 -5.10
C SER A 62 -3.50 -0.40 -6.53
N GLY A 63 -4.31 0.20 -7.41
CA GLY A 63 -3.96 0.39 -8.82
C GLY A 63 -4.06 -0.89 -9.67
N THR A 64 -4.72 -1.93 -9.13
CA THR A 64 -5.01 -3.18 -9.87
C THR A 64 -6.31 -3.07 -10.68
N ALA A 65 -7.37 -2.50 -10.08
CA ALA A 65 -8.63 -2.20 -10.76
C ALA A 65 -9.30 -0.97 -10.10
N PRO A 66 -9.20 0.24 -10.68
CA PRO A 66 -8.66 0.59 -12.00
C PRO A 66 -7.12 0.46 -12.08
N GLN A 67 -6.60 0.28 -13.30
CA GLN A 67 -5.16 0.20 -13.54
C GLN A 67 -4.48 1.54 -13.24
N LEU A 68 -3.31 1.50 -12.61
CA LEU A 68 -2.59 2.71 -12.21
C LEU A 68 -2.33 3.65 -13.39
N TYR A 69 -1.96 3.12 -14.56
CA TYR A 69 -1.76 3.91 -15.77
C TYR A 69 -3.01 4.72 -16.16
N GLU A 70 -4.19 4.11 -16.10
CA GLU A 70 -5.45 4.78 -16.41
C GLU A 70 -5.73 5.91 -15.42
N VAL A 71 -5.50 5.66 -14.12
CA VAL A 71 -5.64 6.67 -13.07
C VAL A 71 -4.68 7.85 -13.29
N MET A 72 -3.44 7.56 -13.72
CA MET A 72 -2.37 8.55 -13.90
C MET A 72 -2.41 9.29 -15.24
N THR A 73 -3.15 8.80 -16.24
CA THR A 73 -3.28 9.44 -17.56
C THR A 73 -4.65 10.05 -17.81
N SER A 74 -5.72 9.46 -17.28
CA SER A 74 -7.09 9.92 -17.54
C SER A 74 -7.42 11.22 -16.80
N HIS A 75 -8.09 12.14 -17.50
CA HIS A 75 -8.60 13.38 -16.92
C HIS A 75 -9.69 13.15 -15.87
N GLY A 76 -10.43 12.04 -15.95
CA GLY A 76 -11.51 11.72 -15.01
C GLY A 76 -11.02 11.54 -13.56
N TYR A 77 -9.77 11.13 -13.38
CA TYR A 77 -9.18 10.90 -12.06
C TYR A 77 -8.29 12.06 -11.57
N ALA A 78 -8.12 13.14 -12.34
CA ALA A 78 -7.15 14.19 -12.06
C ALA A 78 -7.28 14.77 -10.63
N THR A 79 -8.49 14.98 -10.14
CA THR A 79 -8.75 15.56 -8.81
C THR A 79 -8.48 14.59 -7.66
N VAL A 80 -8.63 13.28 -7.89
CA VAL A 80 -8.54 12.23 -6.85
C VAL A 80 -7.30 11.35 -6.98
N ARG A 81 -6.44 11.61 -7.98
CA ARG A 81 -5.23 10.84 -8.27
C ARG A 81 -4.30 10.71 -7.08
N TRP A 82 -4.17 11.77 -6.29
CA TRP A 82 -3.33 11.82 -5.09
C TRP A 82 -3.68 10.73 -4.07
N VAL A 83 -4.91 10.20 -4.08
CA VAL A 83 -5.34 9.13 -3.17
C VAL A 83 -4.53 7.84 -3.43
N TRP A 84 -4.16 7.58 -4.68
CA TRP A 84 -3.27 6.45 -5.02
C TRP A 84 -1.82 6.70 -4.59
N ASP A 85 -1.38 7.95 -4.54
CA ASP A 85 -0.03 8.30 -4.08
C ASP A 85 0.14 8.12 -2.57
N VAL A 86 -0.94 8.29 -1.80
CA VAL A 86 -0.96 8.04 -0.34
C VAL A 86 -1.39 6.62 0.04
N SER A 87 -1.51 5.73 -0.95
CA SER A 87 -1.95 4.36 -0.76
C SER A 87 -0.80 3.37 -0.66
N ALA A 88 -0.58 2.82 0.54
CA ALA A 88 0.44 1.79 0.74
C ALA A 88 0.22 0.53 -0.13
N PRO A 89 -1.01 0.05 -0.38
CA PRO A 89 -1.25 -1.04 -1.33
C PRO A 89 -0.74 -0.77 -2.75
N ARG A 90 -0.87 0.45 -3.29
CA ARG A 90 -0.34 0.79 -4.62
C ARG A 90 1.17 0.60 -4.69
N TRP A 91 1.88 1.15 -3.71
CA TRP A 91 3.33 1.00 -3.61
C TRP A 91 3.76 -0.43 -3.33
N GLY A 92 2.94 -1.19 -2.58
CA GLY A 92 3.16 -2.60 -2.34
C GLY A 92 3.06 -3.44 -3.60
N VAL A 93 2.02 -3.25 -4.43
CA VAL A 93 1.86 -3.94 -5.72
C VAL A 93 3.04 -3.64 -6.64
N GLU A 94 3.46 -2.38 -6.72
CA GLU A 94 4.65 -1.97 -7.49
C GLU A 94 5.92 -2.67 -6.99
N ALA A 95 6.18 -2.63 -5.68
CA ALA A 95 7.35 -3.25 -5.08
C ALA A 95 7.39 -4.77 -5.28
N PHE A 96 6.23 -5.43 -5.19
CA PHE A 96 6.07 -6.85 -5.53
C PHE A 96 6.40 -7.12 -6.99
N TYR A 97 5.79 -6.37 -7.90
CA TYR A 97 6.00 -6.52 -9.33
C TYR A 97 7.48 -6.39 -9.71
N LEU A 98 8.15 -5.34 -9.21
CA LEU A 98 9.56 -5.10 -9.49
C LEU A 98 10.46 -6.25 -9.00
N LYS A 99 10.25 -6.71 -7.77
CA LYS A 99 11.04 -7.82 -7.20
C LYS A 99 10.73 -9.16 -7.85
N GLU A 100 9.52 -9.34 -8.36
CA GLU A 100 9.16 -10.53 -9.11
C GLU A 100 9.80 -10.57 -10.50
N MET A 101 9.87 -9.41 -11.17
CA MET A 101 10.42 -9.29 -12.53
C MET A 101 11.96 -9.23 -12.56
N GLU A 102 12.62 -8.78 -11.50
CA GLU A 102 14.09 -8.65 -11.39
C GLU A 102 14.90 -9.88 -11.89
N PRO A 103 14.57 -11.13 -11.50
CA PRO A 103 15.31 -12.32 -11.94
C PRO A 103 15.03 -12.76 -13.38
N ARG A 104 14.10 -12.13 -14.11
CA ARG A 104 13.80 -12.50 -15.50
C ARG A 104 14.95 -12.06 -16.44
N ILE A 105 15.29 -12.94 -17.38
CA ILE A 105 16.47 -12.82 -18.26
C ILE A 105 16.19 -11.90 -19.48
N TYR A 106 14.93 -11.60 -19.77
CA TYR A 106 14.55 -10.81 -20.94
C TYR A 106 14.86 -9.31 -20.74
N ASN A 107 15.90 -8.83 -21.41
CA ASN A 107 16.31 -7.41 -21.38
C ASN A 107 15.23 -6.44 -21.88
N GLU A 108 14.36 -6.91 -22.78
CA GLU A 108 13.23 -6.14 -23.33
C GLU A 108 12.24 -5.70 -22.24
N ILE A 109 12.09 -6.47 -21.16
CA ILE A 109 11.21 -6.15 -20.03
C ILE A 109 11.85 -5.11 -19.11
N LYS A 110 13.20 -5.05 -19.08
CA LYS A 110 13.97 -4.14 -18.22
C LYS A 110 14.18 -2.75 -18.82
N HIS A 111 14.11 -2.62 -20.15
CA HIS A 111 14.43 -1.37 -20.86
C HIS A 111 13.21 -0.73 -21.56
N ASN A 112 12.10 -1.44 -21.71
CA ASN A 112 10.85 -0.80 -22.11
C ASN A 112 10.18 -0.21 -20.87
N VAL A 113 9.71 1.04 -20.99
CA VAL A 113 8.80 1.65 -20.02
C VAL A 113 7.61 0.72 -19.93
N LEU A 114 7.49 -0.03 -18.82
CA LEU A 114 6.32 -0.85 -18.55
C LEU A 114 5.09 0.04 -18.72
N GLY A 115 4.11 -0.41 -19.50
CA GLY A 115 2.90 0.38 -19.81
C GLY A 115 2.13 0.89 -18.58
N ASP A 116 2.49 0.42 -17.39
CA ASP A 116 1.88 0.76 -16.11
C ASP A 116 2.56 1.92 -15.34
N MET A 117 3.52 2.65 -15.93
CA MET A 117 4.39 3.65 -15.25
C MET A 117 5.29 3.09 -14.12
N TYR A 118 5.35 1.78 -13.93
CA TYR A 118 6.28 1.17 -12.98
C TYR A 118 7.70 1.21 -13.53
N ALA A 119 8.57 2.05 -12.97
CA ALA A 119 9.99 2.06 -13.33
C ALA A 119 10.80 1.26 -12.31
N PHE A 120 11.73 0.43 -12.80
CA PHE A 120 12.56 -0.44 -11.96
C PHE A 120 13.45 0.31 -10.95
N GLU A 121 13.70 1.60 -11.18
CA GLU A 121 14.46 2.46 -10.28
C GLU A 121 13.67 2.89 -9.03
N HIS A 122 12.37 2.56 -8.94
CA HIS A 122 11.48 3.02 -7.87
C HIS A 122 11.29 2.04 -6.70
N TYR A 123 11.99 0.89 -6.62
CA TYR A 123 11.78 -0.04 -5.50
C TYR A 123 12.04 0.62 -4.13
N GLU A 124 13.16 1.31 -3.97
CA GLU A 124 13.46 2.02 -2.72
C GLU A 124 12.45 3.15 -2.47
N GLY A 125 12.04 3.85 -3.53
CA GLY A 125 11.00 4.88 -3.46
C GLY A 125 9.67 4.32 -2.96
N ALA A 126 9.24 3.15 -3.44
CA ALA A 126 8.03 2.48 -3.01
C ALA A 126 8.10 2.07 -1.53
N ILE A 127 9.24 1.51 -1.10
CA ILE A 127 9.48 1.16 0.31
C ILE A 127 9.42 2.41 1.21
N MET A 128 10.10 3.49 0.82
CA MET A 128 10.10 4.74 1.58
C MET A 128 8.71 5.38 1.63
N SER A 129 7.97 5.37 0.53
CA SER A 129 6.57 5.83 0.49
C SER A 129 5.69 5.05 1.46
N MET A 130 5.81 3.71 1.51
CA MET A 130 5.07 2.89 2.48
C MET A 130 5.43 3.23 3.93
N ILE A 131 6.70 3.53 4.21
CA ILE A 131 7.14 3.96 5.55
C ILE A 131 6.53 5.33 5.90
N TYR A 132 6.59 6.31 4.98
CA TYR A 132 6.03 7.64 5.20
C TYR A 132 4.51 7.62 5.37
N ILE A 133 3.79 6.80 4.58
CA ILE A 133 2.34 6.62 4.73
C ILE A 133 2.01 6.02 6.09
N CYS A 134 2.76 5.01 6.53
CA CYS A 134 2.60 4.42 7.86
C CYS A 134 2.79 5.46 8.97
N LEU A 135 3.89 6.23 8.92
CA LEU A 135 4.15 7.29 9.89
C LEU A 135 3.03 8.36 9.85
N GLY A 136 2.57 8.73 8.66
CA GLY A 136 1.45 9.64 8.45
C GLY A 136 0.17 9.18 9.15
N TRP A 137 -0.22 7.91 8.96
CA TRP A 137 -1.39 7.34 9.65
C TRP A 137 -1.26 7.38 11.17
N ASN A 138 -0.08 7.05 11.70
CA ASN A 138 0.15 7.09 13.15
C ASN A 138 0.11 8.53 13.70
N VAL A 139 0.70 9.50 13.00
CA VAL A 139 0.66 10.92 13.37
C VAL A 139 -0.78 11.44 13.34
N LEU A 140 -1.55 11.11 12.30
CA LEU A 140 -2.96 11.48 12.19
C LEU A 140 -3.79 10.87 13.31
N THR A 141 -3.57 9.58 13.60
CA THR A 141 -4.25 8.87 14.69
C THR A 141 -3.96 9.53 16.03
N PHE A 142 -2.68 9.78 16.34
CA PHE A 142 -2.28 10.44 17.58
C PHE A 142 -2.89 11.85 17.72
N THR A 143 -2.85 12.63 16.64
CA THR A 143 -3.41 13.98 16.60
C THR A 143 -4.93 13.94 16.84
N LEU A 144 -5.66 13.05 16.18
CA LEU A 144 -7.09 12.88 16.37
C LEU A 144 -7.43 12.42 17.79
N MET A 145 -6.71 11.45 18.34
CA MET A 145 -6.92 11.02 19.72
C MET A 145 -6.78 12.20 20.70
N LYS A 146 -5.77 13.06 20.50
CA LYS A 146 -5.54 14.25 21.31
C LYS A 146 -6.65 15.29 21.17
N LEU A 147 -7.11 15.54 19.94
CA LEU A 147 -8.19 16.51 19.68
C LEU A 147 -9.53 16.03 20.21
N LEU A 148 -9.90 14.77 19.94
CA LEU A 148 -11.20 14.21 20.31
C LEU A 148 -11.31 13.94 21.81
N ASN A 149 -10.23 13.53 22.49
CA ASN A 149 -10.24 13.26 23.93
C ASN A 149 -9.80 14.45 24.79
N ARG A 150 -9.68 15.66 24.23
CA ARG A 150 -9.30 16.87 25.00
C ARG A 150 -10.19 17.12 26.22
N HIS A 151 -11.45 16.71 26.16
CA HIS A 151 -12.41 16.84 27.26
C HIS A 151 -12.21 15.83 28.42
N LYS A 152 -11.43 14.76 28.20
CA LYS A 152 -11.09 13.75 29.23
C LYS A 152 -9.83 14.08 30.01
N VAL A 153 -9.04 15.03 29.52
CA VAL A 153 -7.89 15.59 30.22
C VAL A 153 -8.40 16.69 31.13
N LYS A 154 -8.86 16.31 32.33
CA LYS A 154 -9.04 17.18 33.47
C LYS A 154 -8.01 16.82 34.53
#